data_AF-A0A9X2YQ70-F1
#
_entry.id   AF-A0A9X2YQ70-F1
#
_cell.length_a   1.000
_cell.length_b   1.000
_cell.length_c   1.000
_cell.angle_alpha   90.00
_cell.angle_beta   90.00
_cell.angle_gamma   90.00
#
_symmetry.space_group_name_H-M   'P 1'
#
loop_
_entity.id
_entity.type
_entity.pdbx_description
1 polymer ?
#
loop_
_entity_poly.entity_id
_entity_poly.type
_entity_poly.pdbx_seq_one_letter_code
_entity_poly.pdbx_strand_id
1 'polypeptide(L)'
;ATYVQVYTAGNQGEALANESIEAVQDIVYGMQTPPGLKVFVTGPAALAADQQIAGDRSMRMIEALTFTVIIVMLLLIYRSFLTMLITIFMVLMSLLAARGVVAFLGYHEIIGLSTFATSLLVTLAIAASTDYAIFLLGRYQEARSAGEDRESAYYTMFHGTAHVVLGSGLTIAGATFCL
;
A
#
# COMPACT_ATOMS: atom_id res chain seq x y z
N ALA A 1 24.08 25.47 -23.66
CA ALA A 1 23.94 24.09 -23.12
C ALA A 1 24.39 23.13 -24.20
N THR A 2 25.25 22.18 -23.86
CA THR A 2 25.70 21.12 -24.78
C THR A 2 24.94 19.86 -24.42
N TYR A 3 24.31 19.24 -25.42
CA TYR A 3 23.56 18.00 -25.23
C TYR A 3 24.38 16.85 -25.80
N VAL A 4 24.50 15.78 -25.03
CA VAL A 4 25.06 14.51 -25.49
C VAL A 4 23.95 13.49 -25.41
N GLN A 5 23.60 12.91 -26.55
CA GLN A 5 22.55 11.90 -26.61
C GLN A 5 23.15 10.55 -26.23
N VAL A 6 22.57 9.92 -25.21
CA VAL A 6 22.96 8.59 -24.73
C VAL A 6 21.79 7.66 -24.95
N TYR A 7 22.04 6.54 -25.62
CA TYR A 7 21.06 5.47 -25.80
C TYR A 7 21.19 4.50 -24.64
N THR A 8 20.21 4.51 -23.73
CA THR A 8 20.13 3.57 -22.60
C THR A 8 19.48 2.25 -23.04
N ALA A 9 19.79 1.16 -22.34
CA ALA A 9 19.18 -0.14 -22.60
C ALA A 9 17.77 -0.22 -21.97
N GLY A 10 16.86 -0.98 -22.60
CA GLY A 10 15.49 -1.15 -22.15
C GLY A 10 14.50 -0.15 -22.76
N ASN A 11 13.24 -0.56 -22.86
CA ASN A 11 12.17 0.27 -23.37
C ASN A 11 11.55 1.13 -22.26
N GLN A 12 10.97 2.27 -22.64
CA GLN A 12 10.44 3.24 -21.66
C GLN A 12 9.36 2.60 -20.78
N GLY A 13 9.58 2.56 -19.46
CA GLY A 13 8.67 1.92 -18.49
C GLY A 13 9.08 0.49 -18.07
N GLU A 14 10.13 -0.09 -18.64
CA GLU A 14 10.71 -1.36 -18.19
C GLU A 14 11.72 -1.16 -17.06
N ALA A 15 11.86 -2.16 -16.18
CA ALA A 15 12.86 -2.15 -15.09
C ALA A 15 14.30 -1.92 -15.62
N LEU A 16 14.61 -2.52 -16.78
CA LEU A 16 15.89 -2.36 -17.47
C LEU A 16 16.19 -0.91 -17.88
N ALA A 17 15.17 -0.15 -18.26
CA ALA A 17 15.32 1.26 -18.61
C ALA A 17 15.58 2.13 -17.38
N ASN A 18 14.91 1.84 -16.26
CA ASN A 18 15.13 2.53 -15.00
C ASN A 18 16.54 2.28 -14.45
N GLU A 19 16.99 1.02 -14.41
CA GLU A 19 18.37 0.67 -13.99
C GLU A 19 19.43 1.33 -14.87
N SER A 20 19.21 1.35 -16.19
CA SER A 20 20.15 1.97 -17.12
C SER A 20 20.26 3.49 -16.91
N ILE A 21 19.16 4.15 -16.54
CA ILE A 21 19.17 5.58 -16.25
C ILE A 21 19.80 5.86 -14.89
N GLU A 22 19.49 5.06 -13.87
CA GLU A 22 20.08 5.17 -12.55
C GLU A 22 21.61 5.02 -12.62
N ALA A 23 22.10 4.05 -13.40
CA ALA A 23 23.54 3.89 -13.65
C ALA A 23 24.17 5.12 -14.34
N VAL A 24 23.48 5.73 -15.30
CA VAL A 24 23.96 6.96 -15.95
C VAL A 24 23.96 8.15 -15.00
N GLN A 25 22.91 8.29 -14.17
CA GLN A 25 22.82 9.32 -13.13
C GLN A 25 23.95 9.16 -12.11
N ASP A 26 24.21 7.94 -11.62
CA ASP A 26 25.29 7.65 -10.67
C ASP A 26 26.67 8.00 -11.23
N ILE A 27 26.94 7.70 -12.50
CA ILE A 27 28.20 8.08 -13.16
C ILE A 27 28.32 9.60 -13.26
N VAL A 28 27.24 10.29 -13.62
CA VAL A 28 27.23 11.74 -13.79
C VAL A 28 27.37 12.47 -12.45
N TYR A 29 26.71 12.00 -11.40
CA TYR A 29 26.80 12.57 -10.05
C TYR A 29 28.09 12.17 -9.33
N GLY A 30 28.69 11.03 -9.67
CA GLY A 30 29.98 10.57 -9.14
C GLY A 30 31.21 11.24 -9.79
N MET A 31 31.06 11.91 -10.93
CA MET A 31 32.15 12.63 -11.57
C MET A 31 32.47 13.95 -10.85
N GLN A 32 33.75 14.16 -10.52
CA GLN A 32 34.23 15.49 -10.13
C GLN A 32 34.21 16.41 -11.35
N THR A 33 33.20 17.26 -11.44
CA THR A 33 33.09 18.24 -12.51
C THR A 33 34.02 19.43 -12.26
N PRO A 34 34.60 20.05 -13.31
CA PRO A 34 35.36 21.29 -13.19
C PRO A 34 34.53 22.41 -12.54
N PRO A 35 35.17 23.36 -11.83
CA PRO A 35 34.44 24.47 -11.19
C PRO A 35 33.57 25.23 -12.19
N GLY A 36 32.26 25.29 -11.93
CA GLY A 36 31.27 25.97 -12.78
C GLY A 36 30.56 25.09 -13.81
N LEU A 37 30.98 23.82 -14.01
CA LEU A 37 30.29 22.89 -14.90
C LEU A 37 29.26 22.07 -14.11
N LYS A 38 27.98 22.27 -14.43
CA LYS A 38 26.87 21.46 -13.93
C LYS A 38 26.37 20.55 -15.04
N VAL A 39 26.36 19.25 -14.79
CA VAL A 39 25.88 18.23 -15.73
C VAL A 39 24.57 17.67 -15.19
N PHE A 40 23.58 17.56 -16.05
CA PHE A 40 22.25 17.05 -15.71
C PHE A 40 21.84 15.98 -16.72
N VAL A 41 21.18 14.94 -16.23
CA VAL A 41 20.56 13.92 -17.07
C VAL A 41 19.10 14.36 -17.31
N THR A 42 18.67 14.35 -18.57
CA THR A 42 17.30 14.76 -18.95
C THR A 42 16.81 13.92 -20.13
N GLY A 43 15.49 13.79 -20.27
CA GLY A 43 14.85 12.99 -21.32
C GLY A 43 13.58 12.31 -20.82
N PRO A 44 12.72 11.80 -21.73
CA PRO A 44 11.44 11.20 -21.36
C PRO A 44 11.61 9.90 -20.56
N ALA A 45 12.67 9.13 -20.82
CA ALA A 45 13.01 7.96 -20.04
C ALA A 45 13.51 8.34 -18.63
N ALA A 46 14.37 9.36 -18.51
CA ALA A 46 14.86 9.85 -17.22
C ALA A 46 13.73 10.43 -16.36
N LEU A 47 12.80 11.15 -16.98
CA LEU A 47 11.61 11.66 -16.31
C LEU A 47 10.70 10.52 -15.81
N ALA A 48 10.50 9.48 -16.61
CA ALA A 48 9.71 8.32 -16.22
C ALA A 48 10.36 7.55 -15.05
N ALA A 49 11.68 7.37 -15.08
CA ALA A 49 12.44 6.74 -13.99
C ALA A 49 12.36 7.57 -12.70
N ASP A 50 12.61 8.88 -12.77
CA ASP A 50 12.49 9.79 -11.62
C ASP A 50 11.07 9.78 -11.05
N GLN A 51 10.05 9.71 -11.90
CA GLN A 51 8.65 9.69 -11.49
C GLN A 51 8.26 8.35 -10.83
N GLN A 52 8.82 7.22 -11.29
CA GLN A 52 8.66 5.93 -10.64
C GLN A 52 9.34 5.90 -9.27
N ILE A 53 10.59 6.38 -9.18
CA ILE A 53 11.36 6.43 -7.92
C ILE A 53 10.69 7.37 -6.91
N ALA A 54 10.26 8.55 -7.36
CA ALA A 54 9.51 9.49 -6.53
C ALA A 54 8.16 8.91 -6.10
N GLY A 55 7.49 8.16 -6.98
CA GLY A 55 6.26 7.42 -6.69
C GLY A 55 6.45 6.38 -5.59
N ASP A 56 7.45 5.50 -5.73
CA ASP A 56 7.76 4.46 -4.74
C ASP A 56 8.16 5.05 -3.39
N ARG A 57 8.96 6.12 -3.38
CA ARG A 57 9.36 6.82 -2.15
C ARG A 57 8.16 7.45 -1.46
N SER A 58 7.27 8.09 -2.22
CA SER A 58 6.04 8.68 -1.71
C SER A 58 5.11 7.60 -1.17
N MET A 59 4.98 6.48 -1.87
CA MET A 59 4.15 5.35 -1.45
C MET A 59 4.67 4.74 -0.14
N ARG A 60 5.98 4.52 0.00
CA ARG A 60 6.58 4.05 1.26
C ARG A 60 6.37 5.05 2.41
N MET A 61 6.48 6.34 2.14
CA MET A 61 6.25 7.37 3.16
C MET A 61 4.77 7.39 3.59
N ILE A 62 3.84 7.34 2.64
CA ILE A 62 2.40 7.26 2.91
C ILE A 62 2.07 5.99 3.69
N GLU A 63 2.64 4.84 3.29
CA GLU A 63 2.45 3.57 3.99
C GLU A 63 2.94 3.67 5.44
N ALA A 64 4.18 4.13 5.66
CA ALA A 64 4.75 4.28 6.99
C ALA A 64 3.96 5.28 7.86
N LEU A 65 3.55 6.42 7.29
CA LEU A 65 2.76 7.42 8.00
C LEU A 65 1.37 6.88 8.35
N THR A 66 0.71 6.20 7.42
CA THR A 66 -0.62 5.59 7.62
C THR A 66 -0.56 4.53 8.71
N PHE A 67 0.42 3.63 8.67
CA PHE A 67 0.62 2.65 9.74
C PHE A 67 0.86 3.32 11.09
N THR A 68 1.70 4.37 11.14
CA THR A 68 1.97 5.11 12.37
C THR A 68 0.70 5.71 12.95
N VAL A 69 -0.13 6.36 12.12
CA VAL A 69 -1.41 6.95 12.52
C VAL A 69 -2.37 5.87 13.02
N ILE A 70 -2.50 4.75 12.31
CA ILE A 70 -3.34 3.62 12.73
C ILE A 70 -2.88 3.06 14.07
N ILE A 71 -1.57 2.84 14.27
CA ILE A 71 -1.01 2.35 15.53
C ILE A 71 -1.37 3.28 16.69
N VAL A 72 -1.16 4.58 16.51
CA VAL A 72 -1.45 5.59 17.54
C VAL A 72 -2.95 5.61 17.85
N MET A 73 -3.80 5.59 16.82
CA MET A 73 -5.26 5.60 16.98
C MET A 73 -5.75 4.33 17.70
N LEU A 74 -5.28 3.14 17.31
CA LEU A 74 -5.61 1.87 17.96
C LEU A 74 -5.11 1.83 19.40
N LEU A 75 -3.91 2.33 19.67
CA LEU A 75 -3.35 2.41 21.02
C LEU A 75 -4.20 3.32 21.92
N LEU A 76 -4.67 4.46 21.39
CA LEU A 76 -5.57 5.37 22.12
C LEU A 76 -6.94 4.75 22.39
N ILE A 77 -7.52 4.05 21.42
CA ILE A 77 -8.86 3.43 21.54
C ILE A 77 -8.82 2.24 22.50
N TYR A 78 -7.91 1.28 22.28
CA TYR A 78 -7.92 0.02 23.04
C TYR A 78 -7.12 0.09 24.33
N ARG A 79 -6.21 1.07 24.46
CA ARG A 79 -5.32 1.25 25.63
C ARG A 79 -4.58 -0.03 26.04
N SER A 80 -4.46 -0.99 25.11
CA SER A 80 -3.94 -2.35 25.31
C SER A 80 -3.03 -2.69 24.14
N PHE A 81 -1.76 -2.95 24.46
CA PHE A 81 -0.74 -3.25 23.45
C PHE A 81 -1.00 -4.58 22.72
N LEU A 82 -1.56 -5.56 23.43
CA LEU A 82 -1.78 -6.90 22.90
C LEU A 82 -2.91 -6.91 21.86
N THR A 83 -4.01 -6.21 22.14
CA THR A 83 -5.12 -6.02 21.19
C THR A 83 -4.66 -5.28 19.94
N MET A 84 -3.88 -4.20 20.11
CA MET A 84 -3.30 -3.43 19.00
C MET A 84 -2.42 -4.30 18.10
N LEU A 85 -1.57 -5.15 18.67
CA LEU A 85 -0.67 -6.03 17.91
C LEU A 85 -1.45 -7.07 17.09
N ILE A 86 -2.52 -7.64 17.66
CA ILE A 86 -3.42 -8.57 16.94
C ILE A 86 -4.09 -7.85 15.76
N THR A 87 -4.60 -6.63 15.97
CA THR A 87 -5.25 -5.85 14.92
C THR A 87 -4.30 -5.54 13.77
N ILE A 88 -3.09 -5.06 14.08
CA ILE A 88 -2.08 -4.75 13.05
C ILE A 88 -1.70 -6.00 12.29
N PHE A 89 -1.48 -7.11 12.99
CA PHE A 89 -1.16 -8.38 12.35
C PHE A 89 -2.27 -8.83 11.38
N MET A 90 -3.54 -8.67 11.78
CA MET A 90 -4.69 -8.98 10.94
C MET A 90 -4.75 -8.08 9.69
N VAL A 91 -4.53 -6.77 9.84
CA VAL A 91 -4.52 -5.82 8.72
C VAL A 91 -3.36 -6.10 7.77
N LEU A 92 -2.16 -6.40 8.28
CA LEU A 92 -1.00 -6.76 7.46
C LEU A 92 -1.24 -8.04 6.67
N MET A 93 -1.77 -9.08 7.33
CA MET A 93 -2.13 -10.34 6.66
C MET A 93 -3.19 -10.12 5.57
N SER A 94 -4.20 -9.29 5.84
CA SER A 94 -5.23 -8.92 4.86
C SER A 94 -4.63 -8.20 3.65
N LEU A 95 -3.74 -7.23 3.88
CA LEU A 95 -3.06 -6.48 2.82
C LEU A 95 -2.16 -7.38 1.97
N LEU A 96 -1.39 -8.26 2.60
CA LEU A 96 -0.52 -9.23 1.91
C LEU A 96 -1.36 -10.21 1.08
N ALA A 97 -2.47 -10.71 1.62
CA ALA A 97 -3.38 -11.58 0.89
C ALA A 97 -4.01 -10.85 -0.31
N ALA A 98 -4.52 -9.63 -0.12
CA ALA A 98 -5.11 -8.83 -1.19
C ALA A 98 -4.11 -8.50 -2.30
N ARG A 99 -2.90 -8.03 -1.94
CA ARG A 99 -1.81 -7.82 -2.90
C ARG A 99 -1.40 -9.11 -3.59
N GLY A 100 -1.31 -10.23 -2.87
CA GLY A 100 -0.94 -11.53 -3.41
C GLY A 100 -1.94 -12.05 -4.44
N VAL A 101 -3.24 -11.94 -4.16
CA VAL A 101 -4.31 -12.31 -5.11
C VAL A 101 -4.25 -11.45 -6.36
N VAL A 102 -4.08 -10.13 -6.22
CA VAL A 102 -4.02 -9.22 -7.37
C VAL A 102 -2.73 -9.37 -8.17
N ALA A 103 -1.59 -9.61 -7.51
CA ALA A 103 -0.34 -9.93 -8.19
C ALA A 103 -0.43 -11.24 -8.98
N PHE A 104 -1.07 -12.27 -8.41
CA PHE A 104 -1.32 -13.53 -9.09
C PHE A 104 -2.20 -13.35 -10.34
N LEU A 105 -3.30 -12.60 -10.21
CA LEU A 105 -4.19 -12.30 -11.34
C LEU A 105 -3.49 -11.46 -12.43
N GLY A 106 -2.65 -10.49 -12.02
CA GLY A 106 -1.86 -9.68 -12.94
C GLY A 106 -0.78 -10.48 -13.67
N TYR A 107 -0.13 -11.43 -12.98
CA TYR A 107 0.87 -12.32 -13.59
C TYR A 107 0.28 -13.23 -14.68
N HIS A 108 -0.98 -13.65 -14.50
CA HIS A 108 -1.72 -14.42 -15.50
C HIS A 108 -2.39 -13.58 -16.60
N GLU A 109 -2.09 -12.27 -16.68
CA GLU A 109 -2.67 -11.31 -17.64
C GLU A 109 -4.21 -11.26 -17.64
N ILE A 110 -4.84 -11.68 -16.55
CA ILE A 110 -6.31 -11.68 -16.40
C ILE A 110 -6.81 -10.25 -16.16
N ILE A 111 -6.01 -9.43 -15.48
CA ILE A 111 -6.31 -8.04 -15.14
C ILE A 111 -5.13 -7.12 -15.49
N GLY A 112 -5.43 -5.97 -16.08
CA GLY A 112 -4.44 -4.91 -16.27
C GLY A 112 -4.16 -4.18 -14.96
N LEU A 113 -2.90 -4.15 -14.53
CA LEU A 113 -2.49 -3.43 -13.32
C LEU A 113 -1.98 -2.04 -13.70
N SER A 114 -2.64 -1.00 -13.20
CA SER A 114 -2.12 0.37 -13.24
C SER A 114 -1.57 0.79 -11.87
N THR A 115 -0.66 1.76 -11.87
CA THR A 115 -0.16 2.41 -10.64
C THR A 115 -1.30 3.04 -9.83
N PHE A 116 -2.36 3.50 -10.50
CA PHE A 116 -3.57 3.98 -9.84
C PHE A 116 -4.35 2.86 -9.15
N ALA A 117 -4.63 1.75 -9.86
CA ALA A 117 -5.39 0.62 -9.31
C ALA A 117 -4.68 -0.05 -8.12
N THR A 118 -3.35 -0.19 -8.20
CA THR A 118 -2.54 -0.74 -7.11
C THR A 118 -2.52 0.19 -5.89
N SER A 119 -2.45 1.51 -6.09
CA SER A 119 -2.51 2.48 -4.99
C SER A 119 -3.89 2.52 -4.32
N LEU A 120 -4.96 2.47 -5.14
CA LEU A 120 -6.35 2.42 -4.67
C LEU A 120 -6.61 1.16 -3.86
N LEU A 121 -6.15 0.00 -4.33
CA LEU A 121 -6.26 -1.28 -3.64
C LEU A 121 -5.65 -1.20 -2.24
N VAL A 122 -4.41 -0.70 -2.14
CA VAL A 122 -3.70 -0.63 -0.86
C VAL A 122 -4.45 0.27 0.13
N THR A 123 -4.90 1.43 -0.35
CA THR A 123 -5.62 2.41 0.47
C THR A 123 -6.96 1.85 0.95
N LEU A 124 -7.76 1.25 0.07
CA LEU A 124 -9.04 0.64 0.42
C LEU A 124 -8.86 -0.58 1.33
N ALA A 125 -7.89 -1.44 1.06
CA ALA A 125 -7.64 -2.64 1.85
C ALA A 125 -7.25 -2.27 3.29
N ILE A 126 -6.36 -1.29 3.47
CA ILE A 126 -5.95 -0.82 4.80
C ILE A 126 -7.14 -0.20 5.53
N ALA A 127 -7.89 0.69 4.88
CA ALA A 127 -9.05 1.36 5.49
C ALA A 127 -10.12 0.34 5.93
N ALA A 128 -10.58 -0.50 5.00
CA ALA A 128 -11.61 -1.50 5.28
C ALA A 128 -11.15 -2.51 6.34
N SER A 129 -9.92 -3.02 6.25
CA SER A 129 -9.41 -4.00 7.23
C SER A 129 -9.32 -3.40 8.63
N THR A 130 -8.89 -2.14 8.75
CA THR A 130 -8.78 -1.47 10.05
C THR A 130 -10.16 -1.23 10.66
N ASP A 131 -11.11 -0.71 9.88
CA ASP A 131 -12.48 -0.44 10.35
C ASP A 131 -13.20 -1.74 10.77
N TYR A 132 -13.08 -2.80 9.96
CA TYR A 132 -13.69 -4.09 10.29
C TYR A 132 -13.06 -4.74 11.51
N ALA A 133 -11.73 -4.68 11.66
CA ALA A 133 -11.06 -5.20 12.83
C ALA A 133 -11.47 -4.45 14.11
N ILE A 134 -11.63 -3.12 14.02
CA ILE A 134 -12.11 -2.31 15.14
C ILE A 134 -13.53 -2.73 15.55
N PHE A 135 -14.40 -2.87 14.56
CA PHE A 135 -15.82 -3.19 14.79
C PHE A 135 -16.01 -4.60 15.37
N LEU A 136 -15.27 -5.60 14.85
CA LEU A 136 -15.25 -6.96 15.38
C LEU A 136 -14.74 -7.01 16.82
N LEU A 137 -13.60 -6.36 17.10
CA LEU A 137 -13.03 -6.34 18.45
C LEU A 137 -13.91 -5.57 19.44
N GLY A 138 -14.53 -4.48 19.00
CA GLY A 138 -15.48 -3.70 19.81
C GLY A 138 -16.68 -4.55 20.24
N ARG A 139 -17.31 -5.26 19.29
CA ARG A 139 -18.43 -6.17 19.57
C ARG A 139 -18.04 -7.34 20.45
N TYR A 140 -16.84 -7.90 20.26
CA TYR A 140 -16.33 -8.94 21.14
C TYR A 140 -16.14 -8.44 22.58
N GLN A 141 -15.55 -7.25 22.74
CA GLN A 141 -15.34 -6.65 24.06
C GLN A 141 -16.65 -6.27 24.74
N GLU A 142 -17.65 -5.81 23.98
CA GLU A 142 -19.01 -5.54 24.46
C GLU A 142 -19.64 -6.82 25.05
N ALA A 143 -19.64 -7.92 24.30
CA ALA A 143 -20.16 -9.22 24.76
C ALA A 143 -19.40 -9.76 25.98
N ARG A 144 -18.06 -9.63 26.00
CA ARG A 144 -17.23 -10.00 27.17
C ARG A 144 -17.52 -9.14 28.40
N SER A 145 -17.82 -7.86 28.21
CA SER A 145 -18.19 -6.94 29.29
C SER A 145 -19.61 -7.17 29.80
N ALA A 146 -20.49 -7.69 28.94
CA ALA A 146 -21.84 -8.13 29.31
C ALA A 146 -21.85 -9.46 30.10
N GLY A 147 -20.69 -10.09 30.30
CA GLY A 147 -20.53 -11.29 31.13
C GLY A 147 -20.54 -12.61 30.36
N GLU A 148 -20.59 -12.60 29.03
CA GLU A 148 -20.50 -13.81 28.22
C GLU A 148 -19.12 -14.46 28.34
N ASP A 149 -19.06 -15.79 28.28
CA ASP A 149 -17.80 -16.53 28.19
C ASP A 149 -17.10 -16.28 26.83
N ARG A 150 -15.87 -16.77 26.68
CA ARG A 150 -15.05 -16.45 25.50
C ARG A 150 -15.64 -17.02 24.21
N GLU A 151 -16.29 -18.17 24.28
CA GLU A 151 -16.86 -18.87 23.14
C GLU A 151 -18.19 -18.22 22.75
N SER A 152 -19.09 -17.99 23.71
CA SER A 152 -20.34 -17.27 23.43
C SER A 152 -20.08 -15.87 22.90
N ALA A 153 -19.13 -15.12 23.49
CA ALA A 153 -18.80 -13.78 23.01
C ALA A 153 -18.28 -13.78 21.56
N TYR A 154 -17.59 -14.84 21.13
CA TYR A 154 -17.17 -15.00 19.74
C TYR A 154 -18.38 -15.20 18.82
N TYR A 155 -19.30 -16.10 19.18
CA TYR A 155 -20.51 -16.34 18.39
C TYR A 155 -21.42 -15.12 18.33
N THR A 156 -21.61 -14.41 19.44
CA THR A 156 -22.37 -13.15 19.52
C THR A 156 -21.76 -12.09 18.62
N MET A 157 -20.45 -11.90 18.70
CA MET A 157 -19.72 -10.97 17.83
C MET A 157 -19.87 -11.37 16.35
N PHE A 158 -19.66 -12.65 16.02
CA PHE A 158 -19.71 -13.14 14.64
C PHE A 158 -21.09 -12.98 14.04
N HIS A 159 -22.13 -13.42 14.74
CA HIS A 159 -23.51 -13.25 14.29
C HIS A 159 -23.86 -11.78 14.12
N GLY A 160 -23.54 -10.91 15.08
CA GLY A 160 -23.88 -9.49 14.97
C GLY A 160 -23.14 -8.74 13.86
N THR A 161 -21.94 -9.18 13.50
CA THR A 161 -21.00 -8.39 12.69
C THR A 161 -20.83 -8.90 11.28
N ALA A 162 -20.94 -10.21 11.04
CA ALA A 162 -20.65 -10.82 9.74
C ALA A 162 -21.47 -10.22 8.60
N HIS A 163 -22.78 -10.07 8.78
CA HIS A 163 -23.65 -9.48 7.76
C HIS A 163 -23.40 -7.98 7.52
N VAL A 164 -22.91 -7.24 8.53
CA VAL A 164 -22.58 -5.81 8.37
C VAL A 164 -21.30 -5.67 7.53
N VAL A 165 -20.30 -6.48 7.83
CA VAL A 165 -19.03 -6.50 7.07
C VAL A 165 -19.28 -6.94 5.63
N LEU A 166 -20.08 -7.98 5.39
CA LEU A 166 -20.45 -8.43 4.05
C LEU A 166 -21.22 -7.34 3.28
N GLY A 167 -22.19 -6.67 3.92
CA GLY A 167 -22.96 -5.60 3.29
C GLY A 167 -22.10 -4.39 2.91
N SER A 168 -21.20 -3.97 3.81
CA SER A 168 -20.24 -2.90 3.54
C SER A 168 -19.26 -3.28 2.42
N GLY A 169 -18.69 -4.49 2.48
CA GLY A 169 -17.75 -4.96 1.47
C GLY A 169 -18.37 -5.05 0.07
N LEU A 170 -19.61 -5.53 -0.03
CA LEU A 170 -20.36 -5.57 -1.30
C LEU A 170 -20.65 -4.17 -1.84
N THR A 171 -20.90 -3.20 -0.96
CA THR A 171 -21.13 -1.80 -1.37
C THR A 171 -19.86 -1.18 -1.94
N ILE A 172 -18.71 -1.42 -1.30
CA ILE A 172 -17.40 -0.98 -1.80
C ILE A 172 -17.11 -1.65 -3.14
N ALA A 173 -17.30 -2.97 -3.24
CA ALA A 173 -17.10 -3.73 -4.47
C ALA A 173 -17.97 -3.20 -5.62
N GLY A 174 -19.26 -2.96 -5.35
CA GLY A 174 -20.20 -2.39 -6.33
C GLY A 174 -19.81 -0.97 -6.76
N ALA A 175 -19.38 -0.12 -5.83
CA ALA A 175 -18.90 1.22 -6.15
C ALA A 175 -17.62 1.19 -7.01
N THR A 176 -16.67 0.29 -6.70
CA THR A 176 -15.44 0.14 -7.47
C THR A 176 -15.64 -0.55 -8.81
N PHE A 177 -16.68 -1.37 -8.97
CA PHE A 177 -17.01 -2.00 -10.26
C PHE A 177 -17.54 -1.00 -11.29
N CYS A 178 -18.09 0.13 -10.85
CA CYS A 178 -18.58 1.19 -11.72
C CYS A 178 -17.48 2.16 -12.21
N LEU A 179 -16.24 2.02 -11.74
CA LEU A 179 -15.08 2.81 -12.16
C LEU A 179 -14.35 2.14 -13.33
#